data_AF-A0A167APT8-F1
#
_entry.id   AF-A0A167APT8-F1
#
_cell.length_a   1.000
_cell.length_b   1.000
_cell.length_c   1.000
_cell.angle_alpha   90.00
_cell.angle_beta   90.00
_cell.angle_gamma   90.00
#
_symmetry.space_group_name_H-M   'P 1'
#
loop_
_entity.id
_entity.type
_entity.pdbx_description
1 polymer ?
#
loop_
_entity_poly.entity_id
_entity_poly.type
_entity_poly.pdbx_seq_one_letter_code
_entity_poly.pdbx_strand_id
1 'polypeptide(L)'
;MLTFWQDYPEIQNKLKDVQALMIERLKINNQEIEVALQKFASRGGKMVRPALFLLFAGIVPNGSKDEEKLIKIAASLEMLHSATLIHDDIIDDSPLRRGMPSVESQFGKDVAVYAGDFVYTVYFELLIETMNGTSFVAKNAQSMKRILQGELTQMQSAFDKNNTARRYMKAISGKTAELLSLSCLEGVYFAGGDKKLQHSARKIGRAIGLAFQVYDDILNFTVGLDEADKPILTDFRQGIYTLPLLLAREVNEAAIAPYLEAPEKLSRQECLDLAELVTELGGITGSLLVAGRLTELALNEIKKLPESPNRQILEEATQILLERNY
;
A
#
# COMPACT_ATOMS: atom_id res chain seq x y z
N MET A 1 4.60 16.97 7.52
CA MET A 1 3.88 15.78 6.99
C MET A 1 2.97 16.23 5.86
N LEU A 2 2.75 15.41 4.83
CA LEU A 2 2.27 15.78 3.47
C LEU A 2 3.30 16.49 2.58
N THR A 3 4.59 16.34 2.86
CA THR A 3 5.67 16.89 2.01
C THR A 3 5.65 16.32 0.60
N PHE A 4 5.18 15.07 0.43
CA PHE A 4 4.99 14.47 -0.89
C PHE A 4 4.01 15.27 -1.77
N TRP A 5 3.06 16.00 -1.18
CA TRP A 5 2.07 16.80 -1.91
C TRP A 5 2.33 18.31 -1.83
N GLN A 6 3.52 18.73 -1.37
CA GLN A 6 3.82 20.16 -1.17
C GLN A 6 3.73 20.98 -2.46
N ASP A 7 4.06 20.36 -3.60
CA ASP A 7 4.02 20.99 -4.91
C ASP A 7 2.60 21.02 -5.51
N TYR A 8 1.62 20.43 -4.81
CA TYR A 8 0.22 20.30 -5.21
C TYR A 8 -0.71 20.88 -4.12
N PRO A 9 -0.73 22.21 -3.91
CA PRO A 9 -1.34 22.83 -2.74
C PRO A 9 -2.85 22.56 -2.59
N GLU A 10 -3.58 22.48 -3.71
CA GLU A 10 -5.02 22.16 -3.68
C GLU A 10 -5.28 20.76 -3.12
N ILE A 11 -4.54 19.75 -3.61
CA ILE A 11 -4.61 18.38 -3.10
C ILE A 11 -4.12 18.32 -1.66
N GLN A 12 -3.02 19.01 -1.35
CA GLN A 12 -2.49 19.05 0.02
C GLN A 12 -3.52 19.60 1.01
N ASN A 13 -4.25 20.65 0.66
CA ASN A 13 -5.28 21.22 1.53
C ASN A 13 -6.45 20.24 1.73
N LYS A 14 -6.95 19.62 0.67
CA LYS A 14 -7.98 18.57 0.80
C LYS A 14 -7.51 17.40 1.67
N LEU A 15 -6.23 17.03 1.59
CA LEU A 15 -5.66 15.98 2.45
C LEU A 15 -5.56 16.40 3.92
N LYS A 16 -5.36 17.69 4.22
CA LYS A 16 -5.44 18.21 5.59
C LYS A 16 -6.87 18.08 6.12
N ASP A 17 -7.88 18.34 5.30
CA ASP A 17 -9.28 18.16 5.69
C ASP A 17 -9.61 16.68 5.95
N VAL A 18 -9.09 15.77 5.10
CA VAL A 18 -9.17 14.32 5.33
C VAL A 18 -8.52 13.95 6.67
N GLN A 19 -7.30 14.42 6.94
CA GLN A 19 -6.59 14.12 8.18
C GLN A 19 -7.31 14.69 9.40
N ALA A 20 -7.85 15.91 9.31
CA ALA A 20 -8.60 16.54 10.38
C ALA A 20 -9.86 15.72 10.71
N LEU A 21 -10.63 15.32 9.70
CA LEU A 21 -11.80 14.45 9.87
C LEU A 21 -11.40 13.10 10.50
N MET A 22 -10.27 12.52 10.08
CA MET A 22 -9.79 11.28 10.67
C MET A 22 -9.52 11.44 12.18
N ILE A 23 -8.79 12.49 12.57
CA ILE A 23 -8.49 12.77 13.98
C ILE A 23 -9.77 13.02 14.77
N GLU A 24 -10.73 13.74 14.19
CA GLU A 24 -12.03 14.00 14.81
C GLU A 24 -12.80 12.71 15.12
N ARG A 25 -12.81 11.76 14.18
CA ARG A 25 -13.55 10.50 14.29
C ARG A 25 -12.89 9.45 15.18
N LEU A 26 -11.60 9.62 15.51
CA LEU A 26 -10.86 8.68 16.36
C LEU A 26 -11.02 8.95 17.87
N LYS A 27 -12.01 9.77 18.27
CA LYS A 27 -12.34 10.03 19.67
C LYS A 27 -13.11 8.86 20.26
N ILE A 28 -12.67 8.36 21.41
CA ILE A 28 -13.29 7.22 22.09
C ILE A 28 -13.26 7.44 23.60
N ASN A 29 -14.27 6.93 24.32
CA ASN A 29 -14.33 6.93 25.78
C ASN A 29 -13.40 5.86 26.40
N ASN A 30 -12.11 5.92 26.05
CA ASN A 30 -11.01 5.15 26.62
C ASN A 30 -9.72 5.95 26.38
N GLN A 31 -9.15 6.52 27.46
CA GLN A 31 -8.03 7.46 27.35
C GLN A 31 -6.77 6.83 26.73
N GLU A 32 -6.48 5.57 27.04
CA GLU A 32 -5.27 4.90 26.55
C GLU A 32 -5.35 4.65 25.04
N ILE A 33 -6.48 4.09 24.57
CA ILE A 33 -6.73 3.87 23.14
C ILE A 33 -6.81 5.19 22.39
N GLU A 34 -7.46 6.21 22.95
CA GLU A 34 -7.55 7.53 22.31
C GLU A 34 -6.16 8.15 22.09
N VAL A 35 -5.28 8.11 23.09
CA VAL A 35 -3.91 8.62 22.96
C VAL A 35 -3.12 7.82 21.92
N ALA A 36 -3.29 6.51 21.87
CA ALA A 36 -2.65 5.64 20.87
C ALA A 36 -3.09 6.03 19.44
N LEU A 37 -4.39 6.18 19.21
CA LEU A 37 -4.97 6.54 17.92
C LEU A 37 -4.62 7.96 17.48
N GLN A 38 -4.67 8.94 18.38
CA GLN A 38 -4.29 10.32 18.08
C GLN A 38 -2.82 10.39 17.67
N LYS A 39 -1.92 9.70 18.39
CA LYS A 39 -0.52 9.61 17.99
C LYS A 39 -0.37 8.95 16.63
N PHE A 40 -1.05 7.83 16.39
CA PHE A 40 -1.01 7.13 15.10
C PHE A 40 -1.44 8.04 13.94
N ALA A 41 -2.60 8.70 14.05
CA ALA A 41 -3.15 9.58 13.02
C ALA A 41 -2.30 10.85 12.81
N SER A 42 -1.70 11.37 13.88
CA SER A 42 -0.85 12.58 13.84
C SER A 42 0.55 12.32 13.29
N ARG A 43 1.03 11.07 13.25
CA ARG A 43 2.34 10.70 12.67
C ARG A 43 2.37 10.86 11.14
N GLY A 44 1.20 10.99 10.52
CA GLY A 44 1.05 11.27 9.09
C GLY A 44 1.65 10.19 8.19
N GLY A 45 1.49 10.37 6.89
CA GLY A 45 2.02 9.50 5.85
C GLY A 45 1.97 10.21 4.51
N LYS A 46 2.25 9.48 3.43
CA LYS A 46 2.04 10.03 2.08
C LYS A 46 0.55 10.19 1.75
N MET A 47 -0.40 9.57 2.46
CA MET A 47 -1.85 9.64 2.16
C MET A 47 -2.20 9.41 0.68
N VAL A 48 -1.49 8.46 0.05
CA VAL A 48 -1.59 8.20 -1.40
C VAL A 48 -3.01 7.77 -1.79
N ARG A 49 -3.68 6.97 -0.96
CA ARG A 49 -5.02 6.45 -1.25
C ARG A 49 -6.07 7.57 -1.29
N PRO A 50 -6.20 8.43 -0.25
CA PRO A 50 -7.00 9.65 -0.33
C PRO A 50 -6.66 10.54 -1.51
N ALA A 51 -5.37 10.76 -1.78
CA ALA A 51 -4.94 11.66 -2.84
C ALA A 51 -5.36 11.15 -4.22
N LEU A 52 -5.15 9.85 -4.49
CA LEU A 52 -5.62 9.22 -5.72
C LEU A 52 -7.14 9.32 -5.86
N PHE A 53 -7.89 9.05 -4.79
CA PHE A 53 -9.35 9.23 -4.79
C PHE A 53 -9.73 10.66 -5.21
N LEU A 54 -9.14 11.67 -4.57
CA LEU A 54 -9.44 13.09 -4.83
C LEU A 54 -9.03 13.53 -6.25
N LEU A 55 -7.86 13.09 -6.72
CA LEU A 55 -7.39 13.33 -8.09
C LEU A 55 -8.35 12.74 -9.12
N PHE A 56 -8.75 11.47 -8.95
CA PHE A 56 -9.70 10.82 -9.85
C PHE A 56 -11.10 11.44 -9.79
N ALA A 57 -11.56 11.89 -8.62
CA ALA A 57 -12.80 12.66 -8.51
C ALA A 57 -12.71 13.97 -9.32
N GLY A 58 -11.58 14.65 -9.24
CA GLY A 58 -11.32 15.89 -9.98
C GLY A 58 -11.02 15.72 -11.49
N ILE A 59 -10.90 14.50 -11.99
CA ILE A 59 -10.79 14.20 -13.44
C ILE A 59 -12.17 14.14 -14.11
N VAL A 60 -13.24 13.88 -13.34
CA VAL A 60 -14.60 13.77 -13.89
C VAL A 60 -15.09 15.14 -14.35
N PRO A 61 -15.42 15.34 -15.65
CA PRO A 61 -15.95 16.60 -16.14
C PRO A 61 -17.28 16.95 -15.46
N ASN A 62 -17.41 18.18 -14.95
CA ASN A 62 -18.56 18.61 -14.14
C ASN A 62 -18.87 17.66 -12.97
N GLY A 63 -17.82 17.11 -12.35
CA GLY A 63 -17.92 16.17 -11.25
C GLY A 63 -18.63 16.73 -10.02
N SER A 64 -18.93 15.84 -9.07
CA SER A 64 -19.61 16.18 -7.82
C SER A 64 -18.97 17.38 -7.10
N LYS A 65 -19.81 18.29 -6.62
CA LYS A 65 -19.44 19.44 -5.77
C LYS A 65 -19.65 19.19 -4.28
N ASP A 66 -20.07 17.99 -3.92
CA ASP A 66 -20.28 17.58 -2.54
C ASP A 66 -18.92 17.25 -1.89
N GLU A 67 -18.17 18.29 -1.55
CA GLU A 67 -16.82 18.16 -1.00
C GLU A 67 -16.81 17.41 0.33
N GLU A 68 -17.80 17.66 1.21
CA GLU A 68 -17.92 16.96 2.49
C GLU A 68 -18.01 15.44 2.29
N LYS A 69 -18.86 14.99 1.36
CA LYS A 69 -18.97 13.58 1.02
C LYS A 69 -17.68 13.00 0.46
N LEU A 70 -17.01 13.72 -0.45
CA LEU A 70 -15.74 13.27 -1.04
C LEU A 70 -14.64 13.15 0.02
N ILE A 71 -14.55 14.09 0.96
CA ILE A 71 -13.59 14.03 2.07
C ILE A 71 -13.88 12.85 3.00
N LYS A 72 -15.15 12.57 3.33
CA LYS A 72 -15.54 11.39 4.13
C LYS A 72 -15.17 10.07 3.45
N ILE A 73 -15.32 9.96 2.13
CA ILE A 73 -14.92 8.75 1.39
C ILE A 73 -13.40 8.62 1.32
N ALA A 74 -12.70 9.72 1.07
CA ALA A 74 -11.24 9.71 1.10
C ALA A 74 -10.70 9.29 2.49
N ALA A 75 -11.33 9.77 3.57
CA ALA A 75 -11.01 9.37 4.93
C ALA A 75 -11.29 7.89 5.19
N SER A 76 -12.39 7.33 4.68
CA SER A 76 -12.70 5.90 4.89
C SER A 76 -11.61 5.00 4.29
N LEU A 77 -11.07 5.34 3.11
CA LEU A 77 -9.99 4.61 2.46
C LEU A 77 -8.69 4.62 3.29
N GLU A 78 -8.36 5.75 3.92
CA GLU A 78 -7.18 5.84 4.80
C GLU A 78 -7.43 5.22 6.18
N MET A 79 -8.67 5.22 6.68
CA MET A 79 -9.04 4.49 7.91
C MET A 79 -8.87 2.99 7.70
N LEU A 80 -9.36 2.45 6.59
CA LEU A 80 -9.13 1.04 6.25
C LEU A 80 -7.64 0.73 6.18
N HIS A 81 -6.84 1.55 5.50
CA HIS A 81 -5.39 1.36 5.45
C HIS A 81 -4.73 1.46 6.83
N SER A 82 -5.17 2.41 7.65
CA SER A 82 -4.65 2.62 9.01
C SER A 82 -4.92 1.43 9.90
N ALA A 83 -6.12 0.86 9.84
CA ALA A 83 -6.47 -0.35 10.58
C ALA A 83 -5.58 -1.53 10.17
N THR A 84 -5.33 -1.73 8.86
CA THR A 84 -4.43 -2.81 8.43
C THR A 84 -3.02 -2.60 8.97
N LEU A 85 -2.47 -1.38 8.91
CA LEU A 85 -1.12 -1.11 9.42
C LEU A 85 -0.97 -1.37 10.93
N ILE A 86 -1.98 -1.00 11.73
CA ILE A 86 -1.95 -1.25 13.17
C ILE A 86 -1.96 -2.76 13.45
N HIS A 87 -2.75 -3.54 12.71
CA HIS A 87 -2.80 -5.00 12.86
C HIS A 87 -1.54 -5.68 12.31
N ASP A 88 -1.02 -5.24 11.16
CA ASP A 88 0.22 -5.74 10.56
C ASP A 88 1.40 -5.54 11.52
N ASP A 89 1.49 -4.37 12.20
CA ASP A 89 2.54 -4.11 13.19
C ASP A 89 2.58 -5.17 14.30
N ILE A 90 1.41 -5.72 14.70
CA ILE A 90 1.26 -6.75 15.73
C ILE A 90 1.66 -8.14 15.20
N ILE A 91 1.26 -8.43 13.96
CA ILE A 91 1.54 -9.72 13.31
C ILE A 91 3.04 -9.87 13.02
N ASP A 92 3.67 -8.78 12.60
CA ASP A 92 5.08 -8.73 12.20
C ASP A 92 6.03 -8.43 13.37
N ASP A 93 5.52 -8.26 14.60
CA ASP A 93 6.25 -7.80 15.80
C ASP A 93 7.14 -6.56 15.48
N SER A 94 6.60 -5.62 14.69
CA SER A 94 7.36 -4.48 14.18
C SER A 94 7.53 -3.40 15.25
N PRO A 95 8.76 -3.10 15.73
CA PRO A 95 8.96 -2.11 16.78
C PRO A 95 8.73 -0.68 16.30
N LEU A 96 8.92 -0.42 14.99
CA LEU A 96 8.84 0.90 14.40
C LEU A 96 7.90 0.93 13.19
N ARG A 97 7.15 2.02 13.06
CA ARG A 97 6.34 2.36 11.89
C ARG A 97 6.61 3.82 11.50
N ARG A 98 7.04 4.04 10.26
CA ARG A 98 7.41 5.37 9.72
C ARG A 98 8.46 6.10 10.59
N GLY A 99 9.44 5.35 11.10
CA GLY A 99 10.53 5.87 11.95
C GLY A 99 10.16 6.16 13.41
N MET A 100 8.92 5.86 13.82
CA MET A 100 8.42 6.07 15.19
C MET A 100 8.01 4.74 15.81
N PRO A 101 7.98 4.58 17.15
CA PRO A 101 7.49 3.36 17.80
C PRO A 101 6.09 2.95 17.31
N SER A 102 5.87 1.67 16.99
CA SER A 102 4.54 1.15 16.63
C SER A 102 3.54 1.31 17.79
N VAL A 103 2.25 1.17 17.51
CA VAL A 103 1.24 1.22 18.59
C VAL A 103 1.49 0.12 19.61
N GLU A 104 1.78 -1.09 19.11
CA GLU A 104 2.11 -2.25 19.94
C GLU A 104 3.35 -2.01 20.81
N SER A 105 4.44 -1.52 20.22
CA SER A 105 5.68 -1.26 20.97
C SER A 105 5.49 -0.22 22.07
N GLN A 106 4.55 0.72 21.90
CA GLN A 106 4.34 1.81 22.85
C GLN A 106 3.25 1.52 23.90
N PHE A 107 2.22 0.77 23.54
CA PHE A 107 1.00 0.58 24.34
C PHE A 107 0.64 -0.89 24.59
N GLY A 108 1.39 -1.84 24.03
CA GLY A 108 1.15 -3.27 24.14
C GLY A 108 0.19 -3.82 23.09
N LYS A 109 0.22 -5.16 22.95
CA LYS A 109 -0.55 -5.92 21.96
C LYS A 109 -2.05 -5.69 22.09
N ASP A 110 -2.60 -5.77 23.30
CA ASP A 110 -4.05 -5.63 23.52
C ASP A 110 -4.58 -4.26 23.07
N VAL A 111 -3.89 -3.18 23.43
CA VAL A 111 -4.25 -1.82 23.01
C VAL A 111 -4.17 -1.68 21.50
N ALA A 112 -3.14 -2.25 20.86
CA ALA A 112 -2.99 -2.20 19.42
C ALA A 112 -4.11 -2.94 18.67
N VAL A 113 -4.50 -4.14 19.13
CA VAL A 113 -5.62 -4.90 18.54
C VAL A 113 -6.90 -4.07 18.60
N TYR A 114 -7.27 -3.57 19.80
CA TYR A 114 -8.49 -2.77 19.97
C TYR A 114 -8.46 -1.43 19.26
N ALA A 115 -7.28 -0.80 19.14
CA ALA A 115 -7.12 0.41 18.35
C ALA A 115 -7.45 0.14 16.88
N GLY A 116 -6.89 -0.91 16.27
CA GLY A 116 -7.21 -1.29 14.90
C GLY A 116 -8.68 -1.65 14.70
N ASP A 117 -9.28 -2.39 15.65
CA ASP A 117 -10.71 -2.74 15.61
C ASP A 117 -11.60 -1.49 15.65
N PHE A 118 -11.26 -0.51 16.49
CA PHE A 118 -11.99 0.76 16.53
C PHE A 118 -11.82 1.56 15.23
N VAL A 119 -10.64 1.56 14.60
CA VAL A 119 -10.48 2.20 13.29
C VAL A 119 -11.39 1.52 12.24
N TYR A 120 -11.59 0.20 12.30
CA TYR A 120 -12.57 -0.47 11.43
C TYR A 120 -14.00 0.00 11.69
N THR A 121 -14.41 0.25 12.94
CA THR A 121 -15.77 0.77 13.22
C THR A 121 -15.97 2.14 12.57
N VAL A 122 -14.99 3.04 12.71
CA VAL A 122 -15.01 4.37 12.09
C VAL A 122 -15.06 4.27 10.56
N TYR A 123 -14.30 3.33 9.97
CA TYR A 123 -14.38 3.05 8.54
C TYR A 123 -15.81 2.69 8.11
N PHE A 124 -16.48 1.78 8.82
CA PHE A 124 -17.86 1.38 8.49
C PHE A 124 -18.86 2.53 8.68
N GLU A 125 -18.72 3.36 9.71
CA GLU A 125 -19.54 4.56 9.90
C GLU A 125 -19.45 5.49 8.69
N LEU A 126 -18.23 5.80 8.24
CA LEU A 126 -17.99 6.65 7.06
C LEU A 126 -18.60 6.03 5.78
N LEU A 127 -18.53 4.71 5.61
CA LEU A 127 -19.17 4.04 4.48
C LEU A 127 -20.70 4.18 4.51
N ILE A 128 -21.32 4.02 5.69
CA ILE A 128 -22.78 4.13 5.82
C ILE A 128 -23.22 5.57 5.55
N GLU A 129 -22.51 6.57 6.08
CA GLU A 129 -22.84 7.98 5.86
C GLU A 129 -22.77 8.40 4.39
N THR A 130 -21.84 7.82 3.61
CA THR A 130 -21.54 8.31 2.26
C THR A 130 -22.05 7.41 1.14
N MET A 131 -22.21 6.11 1.40
CA MET A 131 -22.44 5.10 0.38
C MET A 131 -23.77 4.35 0.55
N ASN A 132 -24.58 4.69 1.54
CA ASN A 132 -25.88 4.03 1.76
C ASN A 132 -26.75 4.05 0.49
N GLY A 133 -27.38 2.92 0.19
CA GLY A 133 -28.18 2.73 -1.03
C GLY A 133 -27.35 2.53 -2.32
N THR A 134 -26.02 2.51 -2.26
CA THR A 134 -25.17 2.21 -3.43
C THR A 134 -24.60 0.80 -3.35
N SER A 135 -24.16 0.25 -4.50
CA SER A 135 -23.42 -1.02 -4.53
C SER A 135 -22.02 -0.94 -3.90
N PHE A 136 -21.54 0.26 -3.55
CA PHE A 136 -20.17 0.48 -3.08
C PHE A 136 -19.96 0.06 -1.62
N VAL A 137 -20.99 -0.01 -0.79
CA VAL A 137 -20.89 -0.64 0.54
C VAL A 137 -20.46 -2.10 0.41
N ALA A 138 -21.16 -2.86 -0.44
CA ALA A 138 -20.81 -4.26 -0.70
C ALA A 138 -19.42 -4.39 -1.38
N LYS A 139 -19.08 -3.44 -2.26
CA LYS A 139 -17.78 -3.42 -2.94
C LYS A 139 -16.63 -3.24 -1.96
N ASN A 140 -16.77 -2.32 -1.00
CA ASN A 140 -15.83 -2.08 0.08
C ASN A 140 -15.62 -3.31 0.97
N ALA A 141 -16.72 -3.96 1.40
CA ALA A 141 -16.63 -5.20 2.17
C ALA A 141 -15.90 -6.31 1.38
N GLN A 142 -16.16 -6.43 0.08
CA GLN A 142 -15.45 -7.38 -0.78
C GLN A 142 -13.97 -7.02 -0.95
N SER A 143 -13.63 -5.73 -1.06
CA SER A 143 -12.24 -5.27 -1.14
C SER A 143 -11.49 -5.56 0.16
N MET A 144 -12.08 -5.27 1.31
CA MET A 144 -11.53 -5.63 2.63
C MET A 144 -11.25 -7.14 2.73
N LYS A 145 -12.20 -7.98 2.27
CA LYS A 145 -11.99 -9.43 2.19
C LYS A 145 -10.84 -9.81 1.25
N ARG A 146 -10.70 -9.15 0.09
CA ARG A 146 -9.61 -9.41 -0.86
C ARG A 146 -8.25 -9.01 -0.29
N ILE A 147 -8.18 -7.92 0.47
CA ILE A 147 -6.96 -7.48 1.18
C ILE A 147 -6.55 -8.56 2.19
N LEU A 148 -7.47 -8.96 3.08
CA LEU A 148 -7.21 -10.02 4.06
C LEU A 148 -6.82 -11.35 3.39
N GLN A 149 -7.48 -11.73 2.30
CA GLN A 149 -7.10 -12.93 1.55
C GLN A 149 -5.70 -12.83 0.94
N GLY A 150 -5.28 -11.65 0.51
CA GLY A 150 -3.91 -11.38 0.07
C GLY A 150 -2.91 -11.65 1.19
N GLU A 151 -3.19 -11.10 2.38
CA GLU A 151 -2.38 -11.30 3.59
C GLU A 151 -2.28 -12.78 3.98
N LEU A 152 -3.42 -13.47 4.06
CA LEU A 152 -3.45 -14.90 4.38
C LEU A 152 -2.74 -15.75 3.32
N THR A 153 -2.79 -15.36 2.04
CA THR A 153 -2.05 -16.05 0.98
C THR A 153 -0.54 -15.88 1.16
N GLN A 154 -0.09 -14.69 1.56
CA GLN A 154 1.32 -14.43 1.89
C GLN A 154 1.75 -15.27 3.10
N MET A 155 0.97 -15.22 4.19
CA MET A 155 1.23 -16.00 5.42
C MET A 155 1.31 -17.51 5.13
N GLN A 156 0.38 -18.06 4.36
CA GLN A 156 0.40 -19.48 3.97
C GLN A 156 1.58 -19.86 3.07
N SER A 157 2.17 -18.88 2.39
CA SER A 157 3.33 -19.09 1.52
C SER A 157 4.65 -18.81 2.23
N ALA A 158 4.62 -18.42 3.51
CA ALA A 158 5.82 -18.19 4.30
C ALA A 158 6.60 -19.51 4.43
N PHE A 159 7.91 -19.47 4.15
CA PHE A 159 8.82 -20.61 4.11
C PHE A 159 8.43 -21.72 3.09
N ASP A 160 7.44 -21.48 2.23
CA ASP A 160 7.08 -22.40 1.16
C ASP A 160 8.11 -22.30 0.03
N LYS A 161 9.09 -23.22 0.05
CA LYS A 161 10.12 -23.34 -0.98
C LYS A 161 9.54 -23.50 -2.39
N ASN A 162 8.30 -23.97 -2.51
CA ASN A 162 7.61 -24.15 -3.80
C ASN A 162 6.75 -22.95 -4.20
N ASN A 163 6.83 -21.82 -3.49
CA ASN A 163 6.09 -20.61 -3.85
C ASN A 163 6.49 -20.13 -5.26
N THR A 164 5.55 -19.53 -6.01
CA THR A 164 5.77 -19.16 -7.42
C THR A 164 5.56 -17.67 -7.63
N ALA A 165 6.20 -17.09 -8.65
CA ALA A 165 5.95 -15.70 -9.05
C ALA A 165 4.45 -15.43 -9.27
N ARG A 166 3.70 -16.41 -9.81
CA ARG A 166 2.24 -16.29 -9.98
C ARG A 166 1.49 -16.18 -8.65
N ARG A 167 1.83 -17.01 -7.64
CA ARG A 167 1.22 -16.96 -6.31
C ARG A 167 1.55 -15.65 -5.61
N TYR A 168 2.82 -15.23 -5.68
CA TYR A 168 3.28 -13.93 -5.20
C TYR A 168 2.49 -12.77 -5.83
N MET A 169 2.40 -12.69 -7.17
CA MET A 169 1.66 -11.63 -7.86
C MET A 169 0.18 -11.59 -7.48
N LYS A 170 -0.42 -12.76 -7.18
CA LYS A 170 -1.80 -12.85 -6.68
C LYS A 170 -1.93 -12.31 -5.25
N ALA A 171 -0.96 -12.57 -4.38
CA ALA A 171 -0.96 -12.08 -3.00
C ALA A 171 -0.87 -10.55 -2.97
N ILE A 172 0.14 -9.96 -3.62
CA ILE A 172 0.35 -8.50 -3.64
C ILE A 172 -0.77 -7.74 -4.38
N SER A 173 -1.44 -8.42 -5.32
CA SER A 173 -2.64 -7.91 -5.96
C SER A 173 -3.78 -7.67 -4.96
N GLY A 174 -3.92 -8.52 -3.94
CA GLY A 174 -4.94 -8.38 -2.91
C GLY A 174 -4.48 -7.43 -1.81
N LYS A 175 -3.32 -7.74 -1.21
CA LYS A 175 -2.73 -7.02 -0.06
C LYS A 175 -2.53 -5.52 -0.35
N THR A 176 -1.92 -5.21 -1.50
CA THR A 176 -1.46 -3.84 -1.79
C THR A 176 -2.30 -3.17 -2.87
N ALA A 177 -2.47 -3.83 -4.02
CA ALA A 177 -3.05 -3.19 -5.19
C ALA A 177 -4.58 -2.99 -5.13
N GLU A 178 -5.29 -3.80 -4.34
CA GLU A 178 -6.75 -3.73 -4.25
C GLU A 178 -7.23 -2.37 -3.72
N LEU A 179 -6.62 -1.88 -2.64
CA LEU A 179 -7.08 -0.64 -2.00
C LEU A 179 -6.78 0.59 -2.87
N LEU A 180 -5.62 0.63 -3.53
CA LEU A 180 -5.29 1.69 -4.51
C LEU A 180 -6.25 1.65 -5.71
N SER A 181 -6.55 0.45 -6.23
CA SER A 181 -7.54 0.25 -7.28
C SER A 181 -8.93 0.70 -6.87
N LEU A 182 -9.31 0.49 -5.60
CA LEU A 182 -10.59 0.92 -5.05
C LEU A 182 -10.64 2.44 -4.94
N SER A 183 -9.60 3.08 -4.40
CA SER A 183 -9.51 4.54 -4.27
C SER A 183 -9.73 5.25 -5.60
N CYS A 184 -9.02 4.83 -6.66
CA CYS A 184 -9.19 5.43 -7.98
C CYS A 184 -10.60 5.22 -8.54
N LEU A 185 -11.15 4.01 -8.40
CA LEU A 185 -12.50 3.68 -8.86
C LEU A 185 -13.59 4.51 -8.16
N GLU A 186 -13.47 4.64 -6.84
CA GLU A 186 -14.43 5.37 -6.03
C GLU A 186 -14.39 6.87 -6.33
N GLY A 187 -13.20 7.44 -6.55
CA GLY A 187 -13.06 8.84 -6.94
C GLY A 187 -13.90 9.15 -8.17
N VAL A 188 -13.75 8.33 -9.22
CA VAL A 188 -14.56 8.49 -10.44
C VAL A 188 -16.05 8.27 -10.19
N TYR A 189 -16.43 7.21 -9.47
CA TYR A 189 -17.83 6.87 -9.28
C TYR A 189 -18.59 7.93 -8.50
N PHE A 190 -18.04 8.37 -7.35
CA PHE A 190 -18.69 9.35 -6.49
C PHE A 190 -18.63 10.77 -7.04
N ALA A 191 -17.75 11.05 -8.00
CA ALA A 191 -17.79 12.26 -8.80
C ALA A 191 -18.77 12.18 -10.00
N GLY A 192 -19.42 11.04 -10.27
CA GLY A 192 -20.41 10.88 -11.34
C GLY A 192 -19.84 10.45 -12.70
N GLY A 193 -18.61 9.94 -12.73
CA GLY A 193 -17.96 9.51 -13.97
C GLY A 193 -18.56 8.22 -14.55
N ASP A 194 -18.46 8.08 -15.88
CA ASP A 194 -19.03 6.96 -16.61
C ASP A 194 -18.32 5.61 -16.35
N LYS A 195 -18.87 4.52 -16.88
CA LYS A 195 -18.31 3.16 -16.71
C LYS A 195 -16.95 2.97 -17.37
N LYS A 196 -16.65 3.73 -18.44
CA LYS A 196 -15.37 3.66 -19.14
C LYS A 196 -14.27 4.25 -18.26
N LEU A 197 -14.51 5.44 -17.71
CA LEU A 197 -13.61 6.11 -16.78
C LEU A 197 -13.42 5.30 -15.49
N GLN A 198 -14.50 4.71 -14.96
CA GLN A 198 -14.42 3.78 -13.81
C GLN A 198 -13.54 2.56 -14.12
N HIS A 199 -13.57 2.04 -15.34
CA HIS A 199 -12.72 0.91 -15.75
C HIS A 199 -11.25 1.32 -15.84
N SER A 200 -10.96 2.45 -16.49
CA SER A 200 -9.61 3.01 -16.58
C SER A 200 -9.02 3.30 -15.19
N ALA A 201 -9.78 3.94 -14.30
CA ALA A 201 -9.32 4.25 -12.95
C ALA A 201 -8.94 2.99 -12.14
N ARG A 202 -9.75 1.93 -12.24
CA ARG A 202 -9.44 0.63 -11.63
C ARG A 202 -8.13 0.05 -12.17
N LYS A 203 -7.95 0.07 -13.49
CA LYS A 203 -6.75 -0.46 -14.15
C LYS A 203 -5.49 0.31 -13.73
N ILE A 204 -5.58 1.64 -13.65
CA ILE A 204 -4.50 2.51 -13.20
C ILE A 204 -4.12 2.21 -11.75
N GLY A 205 -5.08 2.28 -10.81
CA GLY A 205 -4.79 2.07 -9.39
C GLY A 205 -4.22 0.68 -9.10
N ARG A 206 -4.71 -0.35 -9.81
CA ARG A 206 -4.15 -1.72 -9.72
C ARG A 206 -2.70 -1.78 -10.21
N ALA A 207 -2.39 -1.16 -11.34
CA ALA A 207 -1.05 -1.17 -11.90
C ALA A 207 -0.04 -0.41 -11.03
N ILE A 208 -0.44 0.76 -10.51
CA ILE A 208 0.36 1.52 -9.53
C ILE A 208 0.65 0.66 -8.30
N GLY A 209 -0.36 0.01 -7.73
CA GLY A 209 -0.18 -0.78 -6.52
C GLY A 209 0.70 -2.01 -6.71
N LEU A 210 0.60 -2.68 -7.86
CA LEU A 210 1.49 -3.80 -8.18
C LEU A 210 2.94 -3.32 -8.41
N ALA A 211 3.13 -2.26 -9.20
CA ALA A 211 4.45 -1.70 -9.45
C ALA A 211 5.12 -1.26 -8.15
N PHE A 212 4.39 -0.53 -7.30
CA PHE A 212 4.87 -0.04 -6.01
C PHE A 212 5.37 -1.19 -5.12
N GLN A 213 4.61 -2.28 -5.02
CA GLN A 213 5.04 -3.42 -4.20
C GLN A 213 6.27 -4.10 -4.77
N VAL A 214 6.34 -4.34 -6.09
CA VAL A 214 7.51 -4.97 -6.72
C VAL A 214 8.77 -4.12 -6.49
N TYR A 215 8.64 -2.79 -6.59
CA TYR A 215 9.75 -1.89 -6.30
C TYR A 215 10.17 -1.89 -4.82
N ASP A 216 9.23 -1.93 -3.88
CA ASP A 216 9.53 -2.03 -2.45
C ASP A 216 10.26 -3.35 -2.13
N ASP A 217 9.86 -4.44 -2.77
CA ASP A 217 10.50 -5.74 -2.62
C ASP A 217 11.90 -5.78 -3.24
N ILE A 218 12.18 -5.02 -4.30
CA ILE A 218 13.54 -4.86 -4.85
C ILE A 218 14.45 -4.17 -3.83
N LEU A 219 13.94 -3.16 -3.12
CA LEU A 219 14.73 -2.43 -2.12
C LEU A 219 15.20 -3.31 -0.96
N ASN A 220 14.50 -4.41 -0.67
CA ASN A 220 14.92 -5.39 0.33
C ASN A 220 16.23 -6.12 -0.03
N PHE A 221 16.60 -6.15 -1.31
CA PHE A 221 17.84 -6.77 -1.82
C PHE A 221 18.96 -5.75 -2.07
N THR A 222 18.65 -4.45 -2.14
CA THR A 222 19.66 -3.42 -2.40
C THR A 222 20.33 -2.98 -1.10
N VAL A 223 21.65 -3.05 -1.04
CA VAL A 223 22.45 -2.56 0.08
C VAL A 223 22.93 -1.15 -0.23
N GLY A 224 22.46 -0.15 0.52
CA GLY A 224 23.06 1.17 0.48
C GLY A 224 24.48 1.13 1.07
N LEU A 225 25.44 1.77 0.39
CA LEU A 225 26.86 1.82 0.79
C LEU A 225 27.09 2.47 2.18
N ASP A 226 26.14 3.26 2.68
CA ASP A 226 26.24 3.98 3.96
C ASP A 226 25.40 3.36 5.10
N GLU A 227 24.76 2.20 4.89
CA GLU A 227 23.77 1.65 5.84
C GLU A 227 24.22 0.33 6.48
N ALA A 228 25.43 0.30 7.04
CA ALA A 228 26.03 -0.89 7.66
C ALA A 228 25.13 -1.57 8.72
N ASP A 229 24.31 -0.78 9.43
CA ASP A 229 23.47 -1.22 10.55
C ASP A 229 22.02 -1.61 10.16
N LYS A 230 21.61 -1.46 8.90
CA LYS A 230 20.25 -1.87 8.52
C LYS A 230 20.14 -3.38 8.30
N PRO A 231 19.06 -4.02 8.78
CA PRO A 231 18.75 -5.39 8.45
C PRO A 231 18.60 -5.56 6.93
N ILE A 232 19.35 -6.49 6.35
CA ILE A 232 19.23 -6.88 4.94
C ILE A 232 18.31 -8.11 4.82
N LEU A 233 17.54 -8.21 3.73
CA LEU A 233 16.72 -9.39 3.43
C LEU A 233 15.75 -9.75 4.57
N THR A 234 15.13 -8.76 5.22
CA THR A 234 14.18 -8.99 6.34
C THR A 234 13.03 -9.90 5.93
N ASP A 235 12.42 -9.62 4.78
CA ASP A 235 11.31 -10.40 4.25
C ASP A 235 11.72 -11.86 4.03
N PHE A 236 12.89 -12.07 3.42
CA PHE A 236 13.44 -13.40 3.18
C PHE A 236 13.65 -14.18 4.47
N ARG A 237 14.22 -13.55 5.51
CA ARG A 237 14.46 -14.19 6.82
C ARG A 237 13.17 -14.54 7.55
N GLN A 238 12.08 -13.83 7.26
CA GLN A 238 10.72 -14.15 7.70
C GLN A 238 10.03 -15.20 6.80
N GLY A 239 10.74 -15.75 5.81
CA GLY A 239 10.21 -16.74 4.88
C GLY A 239 9.34 -16.15 3.77
N ILE A 240 9.29 -14.82 3.64
CA ILE A 240 8.52 -14.13 2.60
C ILE A 240 9.40 -14.04 1.36
N TYR A 241 9.21 -14.97 0.43
CA TYR A 241 9.93 -15.01 -0.84
C TYR A 241 9.27 -14.09 -1.88
N THR A 242 9.91 -12.96 -2.14
CA THR A 242 9.44 -11.91 -3.07
C THR A 242 9.96 -12.12 -4.50
N LEU A 243 9.49 -11.29 -5.44
CA LEU A 243 9.73 -11.48 -6.87
C LEU A 243 11.21 -11.65 -7.27
N PRO A 244 12.17 -10.87 -6.74
CA PRO A 244 13.58 -11.02 -7.13
C PRO A 244 14.12 -12.43 -6.90
N LEU A 245 13.89 -12.97 -5.69
CA LEU A 245 14.31 -14.33 -5.34
C LEU A 245 13.58 -15.39 -6.16
N LEU A 246 12.27 -15.23 -6.35
CA LEU A 246 11.47 -16.19 -7.11
C LEU A 246 11.96 -16.31 -8.56
N LEU A 247 12.29 -15.18 -9.20
CA LEU A 247 12.84 -15.18 -10.56
C LEU A 247 14.26 -15.78 -10.61
N ALA A 248 15.13 -15.44 -9.65
CA ALA A 248 16.47 -16.03 -9.58
C ALA A 248 16.42 -17.57 -9.38
N ARG A 249 15.49 -18.05 -8.55
CA ARG A 249 15.29 -19.48 -8.32
C ARG A 249 14.78 -20.22 -9.56
N GLU A 250 13.94 -19.59 -10.38
CA GLU A 250 13.50 -20.16 -11.67
C GLU A 250 14.68 -20.36 -12.65
N VAL A 251 15.73 -19.53 -12.54
CA VAL A 251 16.95 -19.65 -13.36
C VAL A 251 17.88 -20.73 -12.82
N ASN A 252 18.14 -20.77 -11.51
CA ASN A 252 19.04 -21.75 -10.90
C ASN A 252 18.59 -22.14 -9.48
N GLU A 253 17.68 -23.11 -9.40
CA GLU A 253 17.15 -23.59 -8.11
C GLU A 253 18.22 -24.23 -7.23
N ALA A 254 19.17 -24.97 -7.82
CA ALA A 254 20.21 -25.66 -7.08
C ALA A 254 21.15 -24.70 -6.32
N ALA A 255 21.41 -23.52 -6.88
CA ALA A 255 22.22 -22.48 -6.24
C ALA A 255 21.46 -21.76 -5.09
N ILE A 256 20.14 -21.59 -5.23
CA ILE A 256 19.31 -20.89 -4.24
C ILE A 256 18.89 -21.82 -3.09
N ALA A 257 18.66 -23.11 -3.36
CA ALA A 257 18.10 -24.06 -2.39
C ALA A 257 18.82 -24.09 -1.01
N PRO A 258 20.17 -24.01 -0.91
CA PRO A 258 20.85 -24.00 0.38
C PRO A 258 20.40 -22.87 1.31
N TYR A 259 20.14 -21.67 0.76
CA TYR A 259 19.71 -20.51 1.52
C TYR A 259 18.28 -20.66 2.05
N LEU A 260 17.44 -21.49 1.41
CA LEU A 260 16.05 -21.71 1.80
C LEU A 260 15.87 -22.69 2.96
N GLU A 261 16.93 -23.40 3.38
CA GLU A 261 16.83 -24.43 4.43
C GLU A 261 16.59 -23.85 5.83
N ALA A 262 17.25 -22.75 6.16
CA ALA A 262 17.05 -22.02 7.42
C ALA A 262 17.26 -20.51 7.22
N PRO A 263 16.36 -19.82 6.48
CA PRO A 263 16.48 -18.40 6.16
C PRO A 263 16.68 -17.52 7.40
N GLU A 264 16.02 -17.87 8.51
CA GLU A 264 16.07 -17.13 9.76
C GLU A 264 17.44 -17.17 10.45
N LYS A 265 18.24 -18.21 10.15
CA LYS A 265 19.56 -18.48 10.75
C LYS A 265 20.74 -17.96 9.92
N LEU A 266 20.50 -17.45 8.72
CA LEU A 266 21.57 -16.89 7.88
C LEU A 266 22.25 -15.73 8.59
N SER A 267 23.58 -15.73 8.52
CA SER A 267 24.42 -14.60 8.90
C SER A 267 24.24 -13.44 7.92
N ARG A 268 24.66 -12.24 8.34
CA ARG A 268 24.64 -11.06 7.48
C ARG A 268 25.45 -11.27 6.19
N GLN A 269 26.59 -11.97 6.27
CA GLN A 269 27.41 -12.25 5.09
C GLN A 269 26.69 -13.19 4.12
N GLU A 270 26.06 -14.26 4.61
CA GLU A 270 25.28 -15.17 3.76
C GLU A 270 24.08 -14.45 3.09
N CYS A 271 23.47 -13.49 3.77
CA CYS A 271 22.43 -12.66 3.15
C CYS A 271 22.98 -11.75 2.04
N LEU A 272 24.19 -11.19 2.20
CA LEU A 272 24.85 -10.42 1.15
C LEU A 272 25.16 -11.30 -0.06
N ASP A 273 25.75 -12.47 0.19
CA ASP A 273 26.08 -13.44 -0.85
C ASP A 273 24.82 -13.87 -1.62
N LEU A 274 23.69 -14.07 -0.93
CA LEU A 274 22.40 -14.35 -1.56
C LEU A 274 21.89 -13.17 -2.40
N ALA A 275 22.01 -11.93 -1.91
CA ALA A 275 21.57 -10.76 -2.65
C ALA A 275 22.39 -10.55 -3.93
N GLU A 276 23.70 -10.77 -3.87
CA GLU A 276 24.60 -10.78 -5.03
C GLU A 276 24.19 -11.88 -6.01
N LEU A 277 24.01 -13.12 -5.53
CA LEU A 277 23.58 -14.25 -6.36
C LEU A 277 22.23 -14.00 -7.04
N VAL A 278 21.25 -13.43 -6.33
CA VAL A 278 19.94 -13.06 -6.90
C VAL A 278 20.10 -12.00 -7.99
N THR A 279 21.06 -11.10 -7.84
CA THR A 279 21.38 -10.08 -8.84
C THR A 279 22.04 -10.72 -10.07
N GLU A 280 23.04 -11.58 -9.88
CA GLU A 280 23.75 -12.30 -10.96
C GLU A 280 22.81 -13.20 -11.78
N LEU A 281 21.88 -13.88 -11.10
CA LEU A 281 20.85 -14.71 -11.75
C LEU A 281 19.72 -13.89 -12.40
N GLY A 282 19.82 -12.55 -12.38
CA GLY A 282 18.88 -11.65 -13.05
C GLY A 282 17.55 -11.44 -12.34
N GLY A 283 17.44 -11.83 -11.07
CA GLY A 283 16.22 -11.66 -10.27
C GLY A 283 15.82 -10.19 -10.09
N ILE A 284 16.79 -9.33 -9.82
CA ILE A 284 16.58 -7.87 -9.71
C ILE A 284 16.19 -7.28 -11.06
N THR A 285 16.96 -7.56 -12.12
CA THR A 285 16.68 -7.05 -13.47
C THR A 285 15.30 -7.51 -13.97
N GLY A 286 14.94 -8.77 -13.74
CA GLY A 286 13.62 -9.30 -14.10
C GLY A 286 12.49 -8.61 -13.34
N SER A 287 12.69 -8.34 -12.05
CA SER A 287 11.71 -7.62 -11.22
C SER A 287 11.55 -6.17 -11.66
N LEU A 288 12.65 -5.47 -11.98
CA LEU A 288 12.62 -4.12 -12.54
C LEU A 288 11.87 -4.07 -13.89
N LEU A 289 12.05 -5.07 -14.76
CA LEU A 289 11.28 -5.17 -16.01
C LEU A 289 9.78 -5.35 -15.75
N VAL A 290 9.39 -6.15 -14.77
CA VAL A 290 7.99 -6.34 -14.38
C VAL A 290 7.41 -5.03 -13.82
N ALA A 291 8.12 -4.39 -12.90
CA ALA A 291 7.71 -3.12 -12.30
C ALA A 291 7.59 -2.02 -13.37
N GLY A 292 8.58 -1.89 -14.26
CA GLY A 292 8.59 -0.94 -15.37
C GLY A 292 7.41 -1.12 -16.31
N ARG A 293 7.07 -2.36 -16.69
CA ARG A 293 5.87 -2.63 -17.51
C ARG A 293 4.57 -2.24 -16.83
N LEU A 294 4.47 -2.44 -15.51
CA LEU A 294 3.30 -2.03 -14.72
C LEU A 294 3.21 -0.50 -14.62
N THR A 295 4.34 0.18 -14.43
CA THR A 295 4.45 1.65 -14.47
C THR A 295 4.02 2.20 -15.82
N GLU A 296 4.56 1.68 -16.92
CA GLU A 296 4.17 2.08 -18.29
C GLU A 296 2.68 1.85 -18.53
N LEU A 297 2.13 0.72 -18.06
CA LEU A 297 0.70 0.45 -18.17
C LEU A 297 -0.12 1.52 -17.44
N ALA A 298 0.27 1.89 -16.21
CA ALA A 298 -0.40 2.96 -15.46
C ALA A 298 -0.34 4.30 -16.21
N LEU A 299 0.86 4.73 -16.61
CA LEU A 299 1.08 6.01 -17.30
C LEU A 299 0.34 6.07 -18.65
N ASN A 300 0.38 4.99 -19.44
CA ASN A 300 -0.34 4.92 -20.72
C ASN A 300 -1.86 4.96 -20.56
N GLU A 301 -2.40 4.43 -19.46
CA GLU A 301 -3.81 4.56 -19.15
C GLU A 301 -4.17 5.96 -18.60
N ILE A 302 -3.28 6.57 -17.80
CA ILE A 302 -3.44 7.96 -17.32
C ILE A 302 -3.54 8.93 -18.49
N LYS A 303 -2.68 8.78 -19.52
CA LYS A 303 -2.70 9.62 -20.74
C LYS A 303 -4.02 9.55 -21.52
N LYS A 304 -4.84 8.51 -21.32
CA LYS A 304 -6.16 8.37 -21.96
C LYS A 304 -7.27 9.08 -21.18
N LEU A 305 -7.00 9.55 -19.97
CA LEU A 305 -7.97 10.30 -19.17
C LEU A 305 -8.17 11.72 -19.75
N PRO A 306 -9.33 12.34 -19.48
CA PRO A 306 -9.59 13.72 -19.87
C PRO A 306 -8.47 14.68 -19.45
N GLU A 307 -8.06 15.56 -20.36
CA GLU A 307 -7.13 16.66 -20.10
C GLU A 307 -7.61 17.49 -18.91
N SER A 308 -6.79 17.58 -17.86
CA SER A 308 -7.09 18.34 -16.64
C SER A 308 -5.81 18.53 -15.82
N PRO A 309 -5.74 19.55 -14.94
CA PRO A 309 -4.64 19.69 -13.98
C PRO A 309 -4.47 18.41 -13.13
N ASN A 310 -5.56 17.80 -12.68
CA ASN A 310 -5.52 16.56 -11.91
C ASN A 310 -4.89 15.38 -12.67
N ARG A 311 -5.04 15.32 -14.00
CA ARG A 311 -4.37 14.30 -14.80
C ARG A 311 -2.85 14.50 -14.84
N GLN A 312 -2.39 15.75 -14.94
CA GLN A 312 -0.96 16.07 -14.92
C GLN A 312 -0.34 15.70 -13.56
N ILE A 313 -0.99 16.10 -12.46
CA ILE A 313 -0.58 15.73 -11.11
C ILE A 313 -0.55 14.21 -10.95
N LEU A 314 -1.55 13.50 -11.49
CA LEU A 314 -1.59 12.03 -11.42
C LEU A 314 -0.43 11.39 -12.18
N GLU A 315 -0.05 11.91 -13.35
CA GLU A 315 1.09 11.42 -14.13
C GLU A 315 2.41 11.63 -13.38
N GLU A 316 2.67 12.86 -12.91
CA GLU A 316 3.86 13.22 -12.15
C GLU A 316 3.96 12.45 -10.84
N ALA A 317 2.89 12.43 -10.04
CA ALA A 317 2.87 11.69 -8.77
C ALA A 317 3.07 10.18 -8.99
N THR A 318 2.54 9.62 -10.08
CA THR A 318 2.77 8.21 -10.44
C THR A 318 4.23 7.95 -10.78
N GLN A 319 4.86 8.84 -11.56
CA GLN A 319 6.30 8.76 -11.83
C GLN A 319 7.09 8.84 -10.53
N ILE A 320 6.90 9.86 -9.69
CA ILE A 320 7.65 10.03 -8.43
C ILE A 320 7.42 8.83 -7.47
N LEU A 321 6.22 8.25 -7.44
CA LEU A 321 5.93 7.09 -6.59
C LEU A 321 6.68 5.82 -7.03
N LEU A 322 6.94 5.67 -8.34
CA LEU A 322 7.41 4.42 -8.95
C LEU A 322 8.88 4.50 -9.44
N GLU A 323 9.33 5.68 -9.84
CA GLU A 323 10.71 6.03 -10.20
C GLU A 323 11.48 6.51 -8.95
N ARG A 324 11.53 5.68 -7.90
CA ARG A 324 12.56 5.90 -6.87
C ARG A 324 13.92 5.73 -7.55
N ASN A 325 14.92 6.51 -7.16
CA ASN A 325 16.30 6.24 -7.58
C ASN A 325 16.69 4.87 -6.98
N TYR A 326 16.77 3.84 -7.82
CA TYR A 326 17.25 2.49 -7.50
C TYR A 326 18.73 2.36 -7.83
#